data_AF-A0A6C0EL88-F1
#
_entry.id   AF-A0A6C0EL88-F1
#
_cell.length_a   1.000
_cell.length_b   1.000
_cell.length_c   1.000
_cell.angle_alpha   90.00
_cell.angle_beta   90.00
_cell.angle_gamma   90.00
#
_symmetry.space_group_name_H-M   'P 1'
#
loop_
_entity.id
_entity.type
_entity.pdbx_description
1 polymer ?
#
loop_
_entity_poly.entity_id
_entity_poly.type
_entity_poly.pdbx_seq_one_letter_code
_entity_poly.pdbx_strand_id
1 'polypeptide(L)'
;MDKDIVPLCLYLNDQTKSSYIGFPAKKHTKDGIKFSCQPIPDARLVAQFYVVNPDITTRPPGMDLFCARDSPDSQLATVDLSIVYDPFHYQKDCIRFYAWVEPVPHATPLHVWKSGSLMYFSFGKEDPGKGFTEVDFSPIYVLIDPRIKDADRIKGFKGREGKEGQGAFEIKNNYPQFKFSGYQGRCIPDPNGMSVGDCTVLYGKNILFPQYRNQEPTLRNYIDQLYNKRGEDNFLFRHELIIGLVILFILLIGVLAIIRKLSD
;
A
#
# COMPACT_ATOMS: atom_id res chain seq x y z
N MET A 1 15.84 14.87 -3.07
CA MET A 1 14.91 13.73 -3.12
C MET A 1 13.96 13.91 -1.97
N ASP A 2 12.73 14.30 -2.27
CA ASP A 2 11.68 14.33 -1.27
C ASP A 2 11.44 12.90 -0.81
N LYS A 3 11.23 12.74 0.49
CA LYS A 3 11.12 11.40 1.08
C LYS A 3 9.72 10.90 0.85
N ASP A 4 9.60 9.64 0.42
CA ASP A 4 8.31 8.98 0.24
C ASP A 4 7.53 8.85 1.57
N ILE A 5 8.25 8.86 2.70
CA ILE A 5 7.70 8.75 4.05
C ILE A 5 8.15 9.93 4.90
N VAL A 6 7.21 10.54 5.61
CA VAL A 6 7.45 11.61 6.57
C VAL A 6 7.11 11.14 7.98
N PRO A 7 7.98 11.41 8.98
CA PRO A 7 7.65 11.16 10.38
C PRO A 7 6.71 12.24 10.91
N LEU A 8 5.75 11.82 11.73
CA LEU A 8 4.87 12.67 12.53
C LEU A 8 4.93 12.25 13.99
N CYS A 9 4.60 13.18 14.87
CA CYS A 9 4.55 12.98 16.30
C CYS A 9 3.11 13.06 16.78
N LEU A 10 2.68 12.06 17.55
CA LEU A 10 1.39 12.07 18.22
C LEU A 10 1.60 12.35 19.71
N TYR A 11 0.93 13.38 20.21
CA TYR A 11 0.92 13.74 21.62
C TYR A 11 -0.49 13.64 22.19
N LEU A 12 -0.58 13.38 23.48
CA LEU A 12 -1.84 13.32 24.22
C LEU A 12 -1.77 14.22 25.45
N ASN A 13 -2.77 15.08 25.59
CA ASN A 13 -3.07 15.75 26.85
C ASN A 13 -4.03 14.88 27.66
N ASP A 14 -3.54 14.28 28.74
CA ASP A 14 -4.33 13.34 29.56
C ASP A 14 -5.47 14.01 30.33
N GLN A 15 -5.38 15.33 30.58
CA GLN A 15 -6.39 16.11 31.31
C GLN A 15 -7.59 16.42 30.43
N THR A 16 -7.36 16.92 29.21
CA THR A 16 -8.42 17.29 28.26
C THR A 16 -8.87 16.12 27.38
N LYS A 17 -8.13 15.00 27.40
CA LYS A 17 -8.29 13.89 26.46
C LYS A 17 -8.22 14.36 25.00
N SER A 18 -7.46 15.42 24.72
CA SER A 18 -7.19 15.89 23.37
C SER A 18 -5.83 15.43 22.89
N SER A 19 -5.75 15.13 21.61
CA SER A 19 -4.52 14.74 20.95
C SER A 19 -4.02 15.84 20.02
N TYR A 20 -2.72 15.81 19.75
CA TYR A 20 -2.05 16.77 18.89
C TYR A 20 -1.11 16.02 17.94
N ILE A 21 -1.22 16.30 16.64
CA ILE A 21 -0.30 15.80 15.62
C ILE A 21 0.66 16.93 15.27
N GLY A 22 1.97 16.65 15.30
CA GLY A 22 2.98 17.65 14.99
C GLY A 22 4.11 17.11 14.13
N PHE A 23 4.85 18.01 13.49
CA PHE A 23 6.09 17.66 12.82
C PHE A 23 7.22 17.47 13.85
N PRO A 24 8.08 16.44 13.68
CA PRO A 24 9.28 16.31 14.50
C PRO A 24 10.30 17.40 14.16
N ALA A 25 11.11 17.78 15.16
CA ALA A 25 12.24 18.66 14.92
C ALA A 25 13.30 17.95 14.07
N LYS A 26 13.84 18.69 13.09
CA LYS A 26 14.91 18.24 12.19
C LYS A 26 16.25 18.71 12.75
N LYS A 27 17.14 17.79 13.14
CA LYS A 27 18.49 18.12 13.63
C LYS A 27 19.56 17.53 12.71
N HIS A 28 20.50 18.37 12.28
CA HIS A 28 21.69 17.92 11.57
C HIS A 28 22.71 17.38 12.57
N THR A 29 23.11 16.13 12.41
CA THR A 29 24.15 15.43 13.19
C THR A 29 25.31 15.03 12.27
N LYS A 30 26.42 14.58 12.86
CA LYS A 30 27.58 14.07 12.09
C LYS A 30 27.22 12.87 11.21
N ASP A 31 26.21 12.10 11.63
CA ASP A 31 25.75 10.88 10.95
C ASP A 31 24.56 11.12 9.98
N GLY A 32 24.12 12.37 9.81
CA GLY A 32 23.00 12.74 8.91
C GLY A 32 21.93 13.60 9.57
N ILE A 33 20.68 13.51 9.09
CA ILE A 33 19.55 14.25 9.66
C ILE A 33 18.81 13.31 10.60
N LYS A 34 18.61 13.74 11.84
CA LYS A 34 17.80 13.05 12.84
C LYS A 34 16.48 13.78 13.02
N PHE A 35 15.38 13.02 12.98
CA PHE A 35 14.06 13.50 13.39
C PHE A 35 13.83 13.14 14.85
N SER A 36 13.32 14.09 15.63
CA SER A 36 12.98 13.86 17.03
C SER A 36 11.75 14.67 17.40
N CYS A 37 10.72 13.98 17.89
CA CYS A 37 9.62 14.61 18.60
C CYS A 37 10.18 15.39 19.80
N GLN A 38 9.73 16.63 19.98
CA GLN A 38 10.14 17.47 21.09
C GLN A 38 9.13 17.34 22.22
N PRO A 39 9.55 17.45 23.48
CA PRO A 39 8.60 17.51 24.57
C PRO A 39 7.71 18.75 24.43
N ILE A 40 6.44 18.59 24.77
CA ILE A 40 5.43 19.64 24.69
C ILE A 40 4.84 19.83 26.10
N PRO A 41 4.66 21.07 26.59
CA PRO A 41 4.01 21.30 27.89
C PRO A 41 2.62 20.66 27.94
N ASP A 42 2.27 20.06 29.08
CA ASP A 42 0.94 19.49 29.35
C ASP A 42 0.49 18.37 28.39
N ALA A 43 1.42 17.82 27.59
CA ALA A 43 1.15 16.71 26.70
C ALA A 43 2.30 15.69 26.72
N ARG A 44 1.96 14.40 26.78
CA ARG A 44 2.94 13.32 26.65
C ARG A 44 3.06 12.86 25.21
N LEU A 45 4.28 12.52 24.79
CA LEU A 45 4.51 11.86 23.51
C LEU A 45 3.91 10.43 23.58
N VAL A 46 2.97 10.15 22.69
CA VAL A 46 2.37 8.82 22.53
C VAL A 46 3.25 7.98 21.61
N ALA A 47 3.53 8.50 20.42
CA ALA A 47 4.42 7.84 19.47
C ALA A 47 4.99 8.80 18.42
N GLN A 48 6.10 8.39 17.84
CA GLN A 48 6.48 8.82 16.50
C GLN A 48 5.97 7.78 15.51
N PHE A 49 5.15 8.21 14.57
CA PHE A 49 4.62 7.38 13.49
C PHE A 49 5.04 7.96 12.14
N TYR A 50 4.77 7.22 11.08
CA TYR A 50 5.24 7.50 9.75
C TYR A 50 4.08 7.39 8.77
N VAL A 51 4.00 8.36 7.88
CA VAL A 51 2.95 8.50 6.88
C VAL A 51 3.56 8.83 5.54
N VAL A 52 2.78 8.67 4.48
CA VAL A 52 3.25 8.90 3.14
C VAL A 52 3.18 10.39 2.83
N ASN A 53 4.27 10.91 2.25
CA ASN A 53 4.44 12.34 1.99
C ASN A 53 3.31 12.86 1.08
N PRO A 54 2.62 13.97 1.39
CA PRO A 54 1.57 14.49 0.51
C PRO A 54 2.08 14.99 -0.85
N ASP A 55 3.38 15.31 -0.98
CA ASP A 55 3.95 15.93 -2.18
C ASP A 55 4.30 14.94 -3.30
N ILE A 56 4.00 13.65 -3.13
CA ILE A 56 4.17 12.68 -4.22
C ILE A 56 3.14 12.95 -5.31
N THR A 57 3.62 12.90 -6.55
CA THR A 57 2.86 13.30 -7.73
C THR A 57 1.64 12.43 -8.03
N THR A 58 1.55 11.23 -7.46
CA THR A 58 0.41 10.33 -7.62
C THR A 58 -0.12 9.87 -6.26
N ARG A 59 -1.45 9.96 -6.08
CA ARG A 59 -2.12 9.39 -4.90
C ARG A 59 -1.81 7.90 -4.84
N PRO A 60 -1.17 7.41 -3.76
CA PRO A 60 -0.93 5.98 -3.62
C PRO A 60 -2.26 5.22 -3.49
N PRO A 61 -2.46 4.09 -4.17
CA PRO A 61 -3.71 3.34 -4.08
C PRO A 61 -3.96 2.81 -2.67
N GLY A 62 -5.23 2.81 -2.27
CA GLY A 62 -5.67 2.42 -0.92
C GLY A 62 -5.39 3.48 0.15
N MET A 63 -4.86 4.64 -0.22
CA MET A 63 -4.65 5.78 0.69
C MET A 63 -5.56 6.95 0.33
N ASP A 64 -5.94 7.67 1.38
CA ASP A 64 -6.56 8.98 1.25
C ASP A 64 -5.63 10.07 1.78
N LEU A 65 -5.79 11.27 1.22
CA LEU A 65 -5.08 12.45 1.69
C LEU A 65 -5.85 13.01 2.88
N PHE A 66 -5.18 13.14 4.02
CA PHE A 66 -5.72 13.74 5.23
C PHE A 66 -5.16 15.14 5.44
N CYS A 67 -5.95 15.98 6.11
CA CYS A 67 -5.58 17.30 6.59
C CYS A 67 -5.91 17.35 8.08
N ALA A 68 -4.87 17.31 8.92
CA ALA A 68 -4.99 17.47 10.37
C ALA A 68 -4.81 18.96 10.71
N ARG A 69 -5.88 19.61 11.13
CA ARG A 69 -5.88 21.02 11.53
C ARG A 69 -5.71 21.13 13.03
N ASP A 70 -4.72 21.89 13.45
CA ASP A 70 -4.52 22.22 14.86
C ASP A 70 -5.22 23.53 15.22
N SER A 71 -5.59 23.66 16.50
CA SER A 71 -6.20 24.87 17.03
C SER A 71 -5.24 26.05 16.90
N PRO A 72 -5.66 27.18 16.30
CA PRO A 72 -4.84 28.39 16.26
C PRO A 72 -4.67 29.01 17.65
N ASP A 73 -5.64 28.82 18.53
CA ASP A 73 -5.72 29.45 19.86
C ASP A 73 -5.10 28.59 20.97
N SER A 74 -5.04 27.27 20.77
CA SER A 74 -4.37 26.34 21.68
C SER A 74 -3.37 25.51 20.87
N GLN A 75 -2.07 25.72 21.10
CA GLN A 75 -1.00 25.00 20.37
C GLN A 75 -0.98 23.47 20.60
N LEU A 76 -1.99 22.90 21.26
CA LEU A 76 -1.97 21.58 21.90
C LEU A 76 -3.24 20.74 21.63
N ALA A 77 -3.95 21.02 20.54
CA ALA A 77 -5.07 20.18 20.13
C ALA A 77 -5.25 20.19 18.61
N THR A 78 -5.35 19.00 18.03
CA THR A 78 -5.92 18.81 16.69
C THR A 78 -7.44 18.96 16.81
N VAL A 79 -8.00 19.89 16.04
CA VAL A 79 -9.43 20.25 16.10
C VAL A 79 -10.25 19.62 14.99
N ASP A 80 -9.59 19.22 13.91
CA ASP A 80 -10.23 18.52 12.81
C ASP A 80 -9.24 17.59 12.12
N LEU A 81 -9.76 16.45 11.66
CA LEU A 81 -9.10 15.58 10.71
C LEU A 81 -10.10 15.28 9.61
N SER A 82 -9.79 15.70 8.39
CA SER A 82 -10.67 15.51 7.24
C SER A 82 -9.92 14.94 6.05
N ILE A 83 -10.65 14.20 5.22
CA ILE A 83 -10.15 13.70 3.94
C ILE A 83 -10.24 14.83 2.92
N VAL A 84 -9.12 15.11 2.25
CA VAL A 84 -9.02 16.11 1.18
C VAL A 84 -8.98 15.41 -0.17
N TYR A 85 -9.84 15.84 -1.08
CA TYR A 85 -9.90 15.24 -2.41
C TYR A 85 -8.80 15.77 -3.33
N ASP A 86 -8.57 17.09 -3.31
CA ASP A 86 -7.65 17.78 -4.21
C ASP A 86 -6.21 17.87 -3.62
N PRO A 87 -5.22 17.14 -4.18
CA PRO A 87 -3.85 17.23 -3.71
C PRO A 87 -3.16 18.55 -4.10
N PHE A 88 -3.69 19.31 -5.05
CA PHE A 88 -3.12 20.58 -5.49
C PHE A 88 -3.68 21.78 -4.73
N HIS A 89 -4.79 21.61 -4.01
CA HIS A 89 -5.35 22.65 -3.15
C HIS A 89 -4.54 22.76 -1.84
N TYR A 90 -3.62 23.71 -1.80
CA TYR A 90 -2.77 23.94 -0.63
C TYR A 90 -3.52 24.72 0.46
N GLN A 91 -3.82 24.05 1.58
CA GLN A 91 -4.30 24.67 2.81
C GLN A 91 -3.11 24.94 3.73
N LYS A 92 -2.91 26.20 4.12
CA LYS A 92 -1.75 26.66 4.92
C LYS A 92 -1.82 26.24 6.39
N ASP A 93 -2.99 25.83 6.84
CA ASP A 93 -3.40 25.69 8.23
C ASP A 93 -3.56 24.22 8.67
N CYS A 94 -3.01 23.26 7.91
CA CYS A 94 -3.05 21.87 8.33
C CYS A 94 -1.82 21.05 7.93
N ILE A 95 -1.58 19.99 8.69
CA ILE A 95 -0.61 18.95 8.38
C ILE A 95 -1.25 17.98 7.41
N ARG A 96 -0.72 17.95 6.19
CA ARG A 96 -1.21 17.06 5.12
C ARG A 96 -0.39 15.78 5.08
N PHE A 97 -1.07 14.64 4.92
CA PHE A 97 -0.39 13.35 4.78
C PHE A 97 -1.29 12.30 4.15
N TYR A 98 -0.68 11.31 3.50
CA TYR A 98 -1.37 10.12 3.02
C TYR A 98 -1.32 9.03 4.08
N ALA A 99 -2.48 8.44 4.37
CA ALA A 99 -2.62 7.25 5.22
C ALA A 99 -3.61 6.29 4.59
N TRP A 100 -3.52 5.01 4.96
CA TRP A 100 -4.44 4.00 4.47
C TRP A 100 -5.76 4.04 5.24
N VAL A 101 -6.86 3.84 4.53
CA VAL A 101 -8.21 3.72 5.10
C VAL A 101 -8.65 2.26 5.28
N GLU A 102 -7.84 1.33 4.77
CA GLU A 102 -8.06 -0.11 4.87
C GLU A 102 -6.83 -0.79 5.51
N PRO A 103 -6.99 -1.95 6.18
CA PRO A 103 -5.88 -2.66 6.80
C PRO A 103 -4.78 -3.03 5.78
N VAL A 104 -3.54 -2.69 6.10
CA VAL A 104 -2.37 -2.98 5.27
C VAL A 104 -1.32 -3.78 6.06
N PRO A 105 -0.70 -4.81 5.46
CA PRO A 105 0.44 -5.51 6.02
C PRO A 105 1.46 -4.60 6.72
N HIS A 106 1.75 -4.92 7.98
CA HIS A 106 2.68 -4.21 8.88
C HIS A 106 2.31 -2.78 9.27
N ALA A 107 1.17 -2.27 8.83
CA ALA A 107 0.62 -1.02 9.36
C ALA A 107 -0.03 -1.26 10.72
N THR A 108 -0.16 -0.19 11.50
CA THR A 108 -0.82 -0.18 12.80
C THR A 108 -2.08 0.68 12.70
N PRO A 109 -3.24 0.21 13.21
CA PRO A 109 -4.44 1.03 13.27
C PRO A 109 -4.22 2.21 14.24
N LEU A 110 -4.54 3.40 13.77
CA LEU A 110 -4.66 4.61 14.54
C LEU A 110 -6.13 5.00 14.54
N HIS A 111 -6.80 4.67 15.64
CA HIS A 111 -8.19 5.01 15.84
C HIS A 111 -8.33 6.50 16.13
N VAL A 112 -9.41 7.08 15.62
CA VAL A 112 -9.67 8.51 15.65
C VAL A 112 -11.08 8.75 16.19
N TRP A 113 -11.17 9.52 17.26
CA TRP A 113 -12.43 9.91 17.88
C TRP A 113 -12.55 11.43 17.92
N LYS A 114 -13.80 11.90 17.94
CA LYS A 114 -14.14 13.31 17.97
C LYS A 114 -15.14 13.61 19.08
N SER A 115 -14.93 14.69 19.82
CA SER A 115 -15.90 15.28 20.75
C SER A 115 -15.94 16.79 20.56
N GLY A 116 -17.00 17.30 19.95
CA GLY A 116 -17.08 18.71 19.55
C GLY A 116 -15.92 19.09 18.60
N SER A 117 -15.05 19.98 19.05
CA SER A 117 -13.85 20.42 18.32
C SER A 117 -12.55 19.75 18.80
N LEU A 118 -12.62 18.68 19.59
CA LEU A 118 -11.45 17.97 20.08
C LEU A 118 -11.34 16.62 19.41
N MET A 119 -10.14 16.31 18.91
CA MET A 119 -9.80 15.01 18.38
C MET A 119 -8.99 14.22 19.41
N TYR A 120 -9.25 12.91 19.49
CA TYR A 120 -8.46 11.96 20.26
C TYR A 120 -7.95 10.87 19.32
N PHE A 121 -6.70 10.49 19.46
CA PHE A 121 -6.05 9.47 18.64
C PHE A 121 -5.40 8.42 19.54
N SER A 122 -5.59 7.14 19.20
CA SER A 122 -5.01 6.02 19.95
C SER A 122 -4.68 4.85 19.04
N PHE A 123 -3.61 4.15 19.37
CA PHE A 123 -3.25 2.89 18.71
C PHE A 123 -4.00 1.68 19.27
N GLY A 124 -4.66 1.83 20.42
CA GLY A 124 -5.60 0.85 20.95
C GLY A 124 -7.04 1.26 20.65
N LYS A 125 -7.97 0.31 20.60
CA LYS A 125 -9.41 0.55 20.34
C LYS A 125 -10.17 1.10 21.57
N GLU A 126 -9.46 1.54 22.60
CA GLU A 126 -10.08 2.00 23.85
C GLU A 126 -10.75 3.36 23.64
N ASP A 127 -12.06 3.41 23.90
CA ASP A 127 -12.85 4.65 23.86
C ASP A 127 -12.33 5.65 24.91
N PRO A 128 -12.00 6.91 24.52
CA PRO A 128 -11.55 7.94 25.46
C PRO A 128 -12.61 8.37 26.48
N GLY A 129 -13.87 7.96 26.33
CA GLY A 129 -14.94 8.12 27.30
C GLY A 129 -16.11 8.98 26.81
N LYS A 130 -16.93 9.45 27.76
CA LYS A 130 -18.22 10.09 27.46
C LYS A 130 -18.07 11.30 26.52
N GLY A 131 -18.84 11.26 25.43
CA GLY A 131 -18.96 12.38 24.49
C GLY A 131 -18.05 12.30 23.27
N PHE A 132 -17.16 11.30 23.20
CA PHE A 132 -16.40 11.00 22.00
C PHE A 132 -17.14 10.00 21.12
N THR A 133 -17.08 10.21 19.81
CA THR A 133 -17.57 9.28 18.80
C THR A 133 -16.45 8.98 17.83
N GLU A 134 -16.25 7.70 17.49
CA GLU A 134 -15.31 7.30 16.45
C GLU A 134 -15.75 7.91 15.11
N VAL A 135 -14.81 8.45 14.33
CA VAL A 135 -15.10 9.05 13.03
C VAL A 135 -15.26 7.96 11.95
N ASP A 136 -16.05 8.22 10.91
CA ASP A 136 -16.46 7.18 9.94
C ASP A 136 -15.30 6.51 9.19
N PHE A 137 -14.18 7.21 9.01
CA PHE A 137 -12.98 6.67 8.35
C PHE A 137 -11.98 6.03 9.32
N SER A 138 -12.30 5.96 10.61
CA SER A 138 -11.45 5.34 11.63
C SER A 138 -11.60 3.81 11.62
N PRO A 139 -10.50 3.06 11.85
CA PRO A 139 -9.13 3.54 12.02
C PRO A 139 -8.49 3.92 10.67
N ILE A 140 -7.58 4.90 10.72
CA ILE A 140 -6.59 5.07 9.66
C ILE A 140 -5.39 4.16 9.98
N TYR A 141 -4.71 3.64 8.98
CA TYR A 141 -3.55 2.77 9.20
C TYR A 141 -2.27 3.54 8.87
N VAL A 142 -1.33 3.52 9.81
CA VAL A 142 -0.06 4.25 9.74
C VAL A 142 1.11 3.31 10.03
N LEU A 143 2.32 3.77 9.76
CA LEU A 143 3.54 3.00 10.02
C LEU A 143 4.13 3.41 11.37
N ILE A 144 4.48 2.43 12.20
CA ILE A 144 5.21 2.65 13.47
C ILE A 144 6.57 2.01 13.38
N ASP A 145 7.58 2.62 14.03
CA ASP A 145 8.95 2.11 14.09
C ASP A 145 8.97 0.58 14.31
N PRO A 146 9.53 -0.21 13.38
CA PRO A 146 9.50 -1.67 13.46
C PRO A 146 10.24 -2.23 14.69
N ARG A 147 11.09 -1.41 15.35
CA ARG A 147 11.81 -1.78 16.56
C ARG A 147 10.93 -1.78 17.82
N ILE A 148 9.74 -1.17 17.77
CA ILE A 148 8.77 -1.18 18.88
C ILE A 148 8.09 -2.55 18.87
N LYS A 149 8.42 -3.42 19.84
CA LYS A 149 7.96 -4.82 19.84
C LYS A 149 6.46 -4.97 20.14
N ASP A 150 5.91 -4.09 20.96
CA ASP A 150 4.53 -4.21 21.48
C ASP A 150 3.50 -3.41 20.68
N ALA A 151 3.87 -2.91 19.49
CA ALA A 151 2.91 -2.25 18.61
C ALA A 151 2.01 -3.30 17.95
N ASP A 152 0.68 -3.13 18.06
CA ASP A 152 -0.29 -3.94 17.34
C ASP A 152 -0.15 -3.67 15.83
N ARG A 153 0.30 -4.68 15.08
CA ARG A 153 0.55 -4.56 13.64
C ARG A 153 -0.33 -5.55 12.92
N ILE A 154 -0.93 -5.10 11.84
CA ILE A 154 -1.58 -5.99 10.88
C ILE A 154 -0.52 -6.97 10.39
N LYS A 155 -0.76 -8.26 10.60
CA LYS A 155 0.18 -9.32 10.24
C LYS A 155 0.48 -9.22 8.75
N GLY A 156 1.77 -9.17 8.42
CA GLY A 156 2.20 -9.21 7.04
C GLY A 156 2.04 -10.60 6.44
N PHE A 157 2.14 -10.69 5.10
CA PHE A 157 2.24 -11.98 4.43
C PHE A 157 3.50 -12.71 4.90
N LYS A 158 3.35 -13.97 5.31
CA LYS A 158 4.49 -14.86 5.54
C LYS A 158 5.09 -15.19 4.18
N GLY A 159 6.37 -14.88 3.99
CA GLY A 159 7.09 -15.27 2.77
C GLY A 159 7.15 -16.80 2.65
N ARG A 160 7.50 -17.30 1.45
CA ARG A 160 7.62 -18.75 1.15
C ARG A 160 8.52 -19.54 2.11
N GLU A 161 9.37 -18.88 2.88
CA GLU A 161 10.26 -19.52 3.87
C GLU A 161 9.71 -19.55 5.32
N GLY A 162 8.46 -19.16 5.57
CA GLY A 162 7.88 -19.20 6.92
C GLY A 162 8.48 -18.17 7.91
N LYS A 163 9.44 -17.35 7.47
CA LYS A 163 9.90 -16.16 8.18
C LYS A 163 8.84 -15.07 8.03
N GLU A 164 8.46 -14.42 9.15
CA GLU A 164 7.66 -13.21 9.09
C GLU A 164 8.30 -12.25 8.09
N GLY A 165 7.52 -11.85 7.09
CA GLY A 165 8.00 -11.07 5.95
C GLY A 165 8.77 -9.85 6.41
N GLN A 166 9.84 -9.53 5.66
CA GLN A 166 10.61 -8.31 5.82
C GLN A 166 9.63 -7.13 6.02
N GLY A 167 9.76 -6.40 7.14
CA GLY A 167 8.79 -5.36 7.50
C GLY A 167 8.58 -4.32 6.38
N ALA A 168 7.39 -3.71 6.35
CA ALA A 168 6.98 -2.75 5.31
C ALA A 168 7.99 -1.64 4.99
N PHE A 169 8.75 -1.25 5.99
CA PHE A 169 9.80 -0.27 5.91
C PHE A 169 10.91 -0.63 6.90
N GLU A 170 12.10 -0.08 6.69
CA GLU A 170 13.16 -0.02 7.71
C GLU A 170 13.48 1.40 8.08
N ILE A 171 14.12 1.53 9.24
CA ILE A 171 14.80 2.77 9.60
C ILE A 171 16.29 2.55 9.39
N LYS A 172 16.82 3.05 8.26
CA LYS A 172 18.24 3.00 7.92
C LYS A 172 18.85 4.37 8.18
N ASN A 173 19.89 4.44 9.01
CA ASN A 173 20.55 5.70 9.40
C ASN A 173 19.59 6.76 9.97
N ASN A 174 18.57 6.35 10.74
CA ASN A 174 17.47 7.22 11.24
C ASN A 174 16.52 7.79 10.18
N TYR A 175 16.54 7.25 8.96
CA TYR A 175 15.58 7.57 7.91
C TYR A 175 14.63 6.41 7.69
N PRO A 176 13.30 6.65 7.66
CA PRO A 176 12.37 5.66 7.19
C PRO A 176 12.60 5.43 5.69
N GLN A 177 12.79 4.18 5.30
CA GLN A 177 12.93 3.73 3.92
C GLN A 177 11.92 2.62 3.69
N PHE A 178 11.03 2.79 2.72
CA PHE A 178 10.14 1.71 2.29
C PHE A 178 10.98 0.51 1.85
N LYS A 179 10.66 -0.68 2.34
CA LYS A 179 11.21 -1.93 1.81
C LYS A 179 10.40 -2.43 0.62
N PHE A 180 9.20 -1.92 0.44
CA PHE A 180 8.37 -2.25 -0.70
C PHE A 180 8.86 -1.52 -1.95
N SER A 181 9.49 -2.26 -2.87
CA SER A 181 9.43 -1.89 -4.28
C SER A 181 8.00 -2.19 -4.77
N GLY A 182 7.16 -1.16 -4.91
CA GLY A 182 5.87 -1.27 -5.62
C GLY A 182 4.60 -1.40 -4.77
N TYR A 183 4.55 -0.86 -3.55
CA TYR A 183 3.28 -0.79 -2.82
C TYR A 183 2.35 0.25 -3.46
N GLN A 184 1.48 -0.23 -4.34
CA GLN A 184 0.36 0.53 -4.89
C GLN A 184 -0.90 -0.32 -4.80
N GLY A 185 -1.55 -0.30 -3.62
CA GLY A 185 -2.87 -0.78 -3.16
C GLY A 185 -3.68 -1.90 -3.85
N ARG A 186 -3.15 -2.65 -4.81
CA ARG A 186 -3.58 -3.99 -5.26
C ARG A 186 -2.40 -4.80 -5.84
N CYS A 187 -1.23 -4.18 -5.99
CA CYS A 187 0.04 -4.83 -6.31
C CYS A 187 0.71 -5.24 -4.99
N ILE A 188 0.46 -6.47 -4.53
CA ILE A 188 1.09 -7.04 -3.33
C ILE A 188 2.60 -7.21 -3.59
N PRO A 189 3.49 -6.91 -2.62
CA PRO A 189 4.92 -7.14 -2.76
C PRO A 189 5.23 -8.64 -3.01
N ASP A 190 5.79 -8.93 -4.18
CA ASP A 190 6.53 -10.17 -4.50
C ASP A 190 8.01 -9.77 -4.72
N PRO A 191 9.00 -10.61 -4.37
CA PRO A 191 10.40 -10.44 -4.77
C PRO A 191 10.66 -10.20 -6.28
N ASN A 192 9.65 -10.30 -7.16
CA ASN A 192 9.70 -9.94 -8.58
C ASN A 192 8.83 -8.71 -8.93
N GLY A 193 8.65 -7.78 -7.99
CA GLY A 193 7.65 -6.70 -8.05
C GLY A 193 7.65 -5.85 -9.33
N MET A 194 6.43 -5.49 -9.74
CA MET A 194 6.12 -4.64 -10.89
C MET A 194 6.44 -3.16 -10.61
N SER A 195 6.82 -2.39 -11.64
CA SER A 195 7.12 -0.96 -11.50
C SER A 195 5.87 -0.12 -11.19
N VAL A 196 6.06 1.06 -10.59
CA VAL A 196 4.99 2.03 -10.30
C VAL A 196 4.19 2.41 -11.56
N GLY A 197 4.87 2.56 -12.70
CA GLY A 197 4.24 2.90 -13.98
C GLY A 197 3.32 1.78 -14.47
N ASP A 198 3.78 0.53 -14.38
CA ASP A 198 3.00 -0.64 -14.81
C ASP A 198 1.77 -0.86 -13.91
N CYS A 199 1.91 -0.65 -12.59
CA CYS A 199 0.79 -0.76 -11.66
C CYS A 199 -0.26 0.36 -11.89
N THR A 200 0.17 1.58 -12.22
CA THR A 200 -0.72 2.70 -12.56
C THR A 200 -1.53 2.42 -13.84
N VAL A 201 -0.90 1.82 -14.86
CA VAL A 201 -1.57 1.43 -16.11
C VAL A 201 -2.60 0.31 -15.87
N LEU A 202 -2.27 -0.68 -15.04
CA LEU A 202 -3.18 -1.77 -14.66
C LEU A 202 -4.39 -1.28 -13.86
N TYR A 203 -4.16 -0.37 -12.92
CA TYR A 203 -5.23 0.24 -12.14
C TYR A 203 -6.18 1.07 -13.02
N GLY A 204 -5.62 1.87 -13.93
CA GLY A 204 -6.41 2.60 -14.93
C GLY A 204 -7.28 1.67 -15.79
N LYS A 205 -6.76 0.52 -16.21
CA LYS A 205 -7.53 -0.49 -16.94
C LYS A 205 -8.66 -1.10 -16.08
N ASN A 206 -8.39 -1.43 -14.82
CA ASN A 206 -9.40 -2.07 -13.95
C ASN A 206 -10.54 -1.12 -13.54
N ILE A 207 -10.29 0.18 -13.44
CA ILE A 207 -11.35 1.19 -13.25
C ILE A 207 -12.27 1.26 -14.47
N LEU A 208 -11.69 1.20 -15.67
CA LEU A 208 -12.41 1.34 -16.94
C LEU A 208 -13.20 0.09 -17.34
N PHE A 209 -12.90 -1.07 -16.74
CA PHE A 209 -13.55 -2.35 -17.08
C PHE A 209 -14.09 -3.06 -15.81
N PRO A 210 -15.35 -2.76 -15.40
CA PRO A 210 -15.95 -3.25 -14.16
C PRO A 210 -16.03 -4.76 -14.02
N GLN A 211 -15.98 -5.51 -15.14
CA GLN A 211 -15.98 -6.98 -15.14
C GLN A 211 -14.77 -7.61 -14.42
N TYR A 212 -13.74 -6.83 -14.10
CA TYR A 212 -12.53 -7.31 -13.39
C TYR A 212 -12.49 -6.93 -11.90
N ARG A 213 -13.56 -6.35 -11.33
CA ARG A 213 -13.59 -5.88 -9.92
C ARG A 213 -13.36 -6.96 -8.86
N ASN A 214 -13.72 -8.22 -9.14
CA ASN A 214 -13.81 -9.29 -8.14
C ASN A 214 -12.84 -10.46 -8.38
N GLN A 215 -11.87 -10.33 -9.29
CA GLN A 215 -10.84 -11.34 -9.49
C GLN A 215 -9.57 -10.89 -8.75
N GLU A 216 -9.19 -11.59 -7.68
CA GLU A 216 -7.87 -11.39 -7.06
C GLU A 216 -6.78 -11.68 -8.10
N PRO A 217 -6.04 -10.67 -8.57
CA PRO A 217 -5.03 -10.90 -9.57
C PRO A 217 -3.74 -11.21 -8.82
N THR A 218 -3.45 -12.48 -8.60
CA THR A 218 -2.03 -12.83 -8.60
C THR A 218 -1.54 -12.55 -10.03
N LEU A 219 -0.54 -11.68 -10.16
CA LEU A 219 0.08 -11.33 -11.45
C LEU A 219 0.40 -12.58 -12.29
N ARG A 220 0.70 -13.69 -11.60
CA ARG A 220 0.87 -15.03 -12.16
C ARG A 220 -0.37 -15.57 -12.87
N ASN A 221 -1.56 -15.52 -12.26
CA ASN A 221 -2.81 -15.94 -12.91
C ASN A 221 -3.17 -15.06 -14.12
N TYR A 222 -2.91 -13.75 -14.04
CA TYR A 222 -3.15 -12.83 -15.17
C TYR A 222 -2.19 -13.09 -16.33
N ILE A 223 -0.90 -13.30 -16.06
CA ILE A 223 0.11 -13.66 -17.07
C ILE A 223 -0.18 -15.06 -17.64
N ASP A 224 -0.52 -16.05 -16.83
CA ASP A 224 -0.90 -17.38 -17.30
C ASP A 224 -2.16 -17.31 -18.18
N GLN A 225 -3.16 -16.50 -17.82
CA GLN A 225 -4.36 -16.32 -18.66
C GLN A 225 -4.11 -15.50 -19.94
N LEU A 226 -3.12 -14.60 -19.98
CA LEU A 226 -2.80 -13.82 -21.18
C LEU A 226 -1.83 -14.52 -22.13
N TYR A 227 -0.86 -15.26 -21.57
CA TYR A 227 0.20 -15.90 -22.35
C TYR A 227 -0.07 -17.40 -22.59
N ASN A 228 -0.70 -18.15 -21.68
CA ASN A 228 -1.06 -19.55 -21.97
C ASN A 228 -2.33 -19.66 -22.81
N LYS A 229 -3.27 -18.72 -22.69
CA LYS A 229 -4.49 -18.73 -23.52
C LYS A 229 -4.25 -18.35 -24.98
N ARG A 230 -3.10 -17.75 -25.31
CA ARG A 230 -2.68 -17.48 -26.71
C ARG A 230 -1.70 -18.54 -27.24
N GLY A 231 -1.16 -19.39 -26.37
CA GLY A 231 -0.26 -20.49 -26.69
C GLY A 231 -0.96 -21.84 -26.89
N GLU A 232 -2.01 -22.16 -26.12
CA GLU A 232 -2.67 -23.47 -26.20
C GLU A 232 -3.51 -23.65 -27.47
N ASP A 233 -4.27 -22.62 -27.90
CA ASP A 233 -5.11 -22.72 -29.11
C ASP A 233 -4.28 -22.91 -30.39
N ASN A 234 -3.06 -22.36 -30.44
CA ASN A 234 -2.15 -22.52 -31.58
C ASN A 234 -1.30 -23.79 -31.50
N PHE A 235 -1.06 -24.34 -30.30
CA PHE A 235 -0.28 -25.56 -30.11
C PHE A 235 -1.08 -26.81 -30.49
N LEU A 236 -2.34 -26.91 -30.05
CA LEU A 236 -3.23 -28.01 -30.42
C LEU A 236 -3.48 -28.05 -31.93
N PHE A 237 -3.77 -26.90 -32.55
CA PHE A 237 -4.01 -26.83 -34.00
C PHE A 237 -2.75 -27.18 -34.82
N ARG A 238 -1.55 -26.79 -34.35
CA ARG A 238 -0.30 -27.18 -35.01
C ARG A 238 0.00 -28.67 -34.87
N HIS A 239 -0.25 -29.29 -33.73
CA HIS A 239 -0.04 -30.72 -33.54
C HIS A 239 -1.00 -31.57 -34.37
N GLU A 240 -2.29 -31.23 -34.38
CA GLU A 240 -3.29 -31.88 -35.22
C GLU A 240 -2.93 -31.79 -36.71
N LEU A 241 -2.49 -30.62 -37.18
CA LEU A 241 -2.10 -30.40 -38.58
C LEU A 241 -0.83 -31.18 -38.97
N ILE A 242 0.16 -31.28 -38.09
CA ILE A 242 1.36 -32.09 -38.33
C ILE A 242 1.02 -33.58 -38.38
N ILE A 243 0.20 -34.08 -37.45
CA ILE A 243 -0.24 -35.48 -37.45
C ILE A 243 -1.01 -35.79 -38.74
N GLY A 244 -1.92 -34.89 -39.16
CA GLY A 244 -2.65 -35.03 -40.42
C GLY A 244 -1.74 -35.10 -41.65
N LEU A 245 -0.71 -34.26 -41.72
CA LEU A 245 0.26 -34.26 -42.83
C LEU A 245 1.10 -35.55 -42.88
N VAL A 246 1.50 -36.08 -41.72
CA VAL A 246 2.27 -37.34 -41.64
C VAL A 246 1.42 -38.51 -42.13
N ILE A 247 0.14 -38.59 -41.72
CA ILE A 247 -0.77 -39.65 -42.18
C ILE A 247 -0.98 -39.56 -43.68
N LEU A 248 -1.21 -38.36 -44.22
CA LEU A 248 -1.38 -38.15 -45.66
C LEU A 248 -0.14 -38.61 -46.45
N PHE A 249 1.06 -38.29 -45.95
CA PHE A 249 2.31 -38.68 -46.58
C PHE A 249 2.50 -40.20 -46.62
N ILE A 250 2.18 -40.91 -45.52
CA ILE A 250 2.24 -42.37 -45.45
C ILE A 250 1.25 -43.00 -46.44
N LEU A 251 0.03 -42.47 -46.54
CA LEU A 251 -0.96 -42.95 -47.51
C LEU A 251 -0.50 -42.75 -48.95
N LEU A 252 0.11 -41.60 -49.26
CA LEU A 252 0.69 -41.31 -50.58
C LEU A 252 1.78 -42.30 -50.97
N ILE A 253 2.69 -42.61 -50.05
CA ILE A 253 3.73 -43.63 -50.26
C ILE A 253 3.09 -45.01 -50.49
N GLY A 254 2.08 -45.37 -49.70
CA GLY A 254 1.35 -46.63 -49.87
C GLY A 254 0.69 -46.75 -51.24
N VAL A 255 0.02 -45.69 -51.71
CA VAL A 255 -0.60 -45.64 -53.04
C VAL A 255 0.45 -45.74 -54.14
N LEU A 256 1.57 -45.02 -54.03
CA LEU A 256 2.66 -45.10 -55.02
C LEU A 256 3.29 -46.50 -55.07
N ALA A 257 3.43 -47.18 -53.93
CA ALA A 257 3.91 -48.55 -53.88
C ALA A 257 2.93 -49.53 -54.55
N ILE A 258 1.62 -49.35 -54.36
CA ILE A 258 0.59 -50.16 -55.03
C ILE A 258 0.59 -49.92 -56.54
N ILE A 259 0.64 -48.66 -56.99
CA ILE A 259 0.71 -48.32 -58.42
C ILE A 259 1.94 -48.94 -59.06
N ARG A 260 3.10 -48.85 -58.40
CA ARG A 260 4.34 -49.45 -58.89
C ARG A 260 4.21 -50.97 -59.02
N LYS A 261 3.63 -51.64 -58.03
CA LYS A 261 3.39 -53.09 -58.06
C LYS A 261 2.36 -53.55 -59.12
N LEU A 262 1.48 -52.66 -59.57
CA LEU A 262 0.55 -52.92 -60.68
C LEU A 262 1.16 -52.63 -62.06
N SER A 263 2.25 -51.85 -62.10
CA SER A 263 2.98 -51.50 -63.33
C SER A 263 4.11 -52.48 -63.65
N ASP A 264 4.58 -53.23 -62.66
CA ASP A 264 5.51 -54.36 -62.80
C ASP A 264 4.74 -55.67 -63.02
#